data_AF-A0A539EL88-F1
#
_entry.id   AF-A0A539EL88-F1
#
_cell.length_a   1.000
_cell.length_b   1.000
_cell.length_c   1.000
_cell.angle_alpha   90.00
_cell.angle_beta   90.00
_cell.angle_gamma   90.00
#
_symmetry.space_group_name_H-M   'P 1'
#
loop_
_entity.id
_entity.type
_entity.pdbx_description
1 polymer ?
#
loop_
_entity_poly.entity_id
_entity_poly.type
_entity_poly.pdbx_seq_one_letter_code
_entity_poly.pdbx_strand_id
1 'polypeptide(L)'
;MAAHLAGAVAAQTTKPVIGVPLNASMNGLDALLATAQMPPGVPVATVAIDGAANAAQLAVQILAISDAGLAQKLVAHKKEMADAVLKKAAALTA
;
A
#
# COMPACT_ATOMS: atom_id res chain seq x y z
N MET A 1 9.58 15.67 8.49
CA MET A 1 10.56 14.55 8.51
C MET A 1 10.75 14.04 7.09
N ALA A 2 11.96 14.05 6.54
CA ALA A 2 12.18 13.57 5.18
C ALA A 2 12.28 12.04 5.14
N ALA A 3 11.31 11.39 4.48
CA ALA A 3 11.14 9.94 4.45
C ALA A 3 12.07 9.25 3.41
N HIS A 4 13.37 9.24 3.65
CA HIS A 4 14.37 8.73 2.70
C HIS A 4 14.53 7.20 2.66
N LEU A 5 14.05 6.49 3.68
CA LEU A 5 14.30 5.06 3.83
C LEU A 5 13.85 4.25 2.60
N ALA A 6 12.65 4.53 2.07
CA ALA A 6 12.10 3.80 0.93
C ALA A 6 13.00 3.95 -0.32
N GLY A 7 13.44 5.18 -0.62
CA GLY A 7 14.34 5.45 -1.74
C GLY A 7 15.72 4.82 -1.56
N ALA A 8 16.29 4.89 -0.34
CA ALA A 8 17.59 4.30 -0.04
C ALA A 8 17.59 2.76 -0.14
N VAL A 9 16.49 2.11 0.22
CA VAL A 9 16.32 0.67 0.05
C VAL A 9 16.13 0.33 -1.44
N ALA A 10 15.30 1.08 -2.17
CA ALA A 10 15.07 0.86 -3.60
C ALA A 10 16.34 1.00 -4.44
N ALA A 11 17.26 1.89 -4.06
CA ALA A 11 18.55 2.03 -4.73
C ALA A 11 19.50 0.82 -4.54
N GLN A 12 19.23 -0.02 -3.53
CA GLN A 12 20.12 -1.13 -3.15
C GLN A 12 19.54 -2.51 -3.46
N THR A 13 18.37 -2.60 -4.10
CA THR A 13 17.72 -3.87 -4.41
C THR A 13 17.06 -3.84 -5.77
N THR A 14 16.93 -5.01 -6.40
CA THR A 14 16.13 -5.20 -7.62
C THR A 14 14.70 -5.65 -7.30
N LYS A 15 14.39 -5.89 -6.02
CA LYS A 15 13.04 -6.27 -5.58
C LYS A 15 12.12 -5.03 -5.54
N PRO A 16 10.80 -5.20 -5.74
CA PRO A 16 9.85 -4.11 -5.55
C PRO A 16 9.92 -3.56 -4.12
N VAL A 17 9.92 -2.24 -3.99
CA VAL A 17 9.87 -1.54 -2.70
C VAL A 17 8.58 -0.75 -2.62
N ILE A 18 7.84 -0.95 -1.52
CA ILE A 18 6.59 -0.24 -1.23
C ILE A 18 6.86 0.82 -0.16
N GLY A 19 6.59 2.08 -0.48
CA GLY A 19 6.78 3.21 0.44
C GLY A 19 5.48 3.53 1.18
N VAL A 20 5.55 3.61 2.52
CA VAL A 20 4.45 4.11 3.36
C VAL A 20 4.87 5.47 3.92
N PRO A 21 4.31 6.58 3.42
CA PRO A 21 4.52 7.89 4.02
C PRO A 21 3.90 7.89 5.42
N LEU A 22 4.65 8.34 6.43
CA LEU A 22 4.14 8.47 7.79
C LEU A 22 3.87 9.94 8.10
N ASN A 23 2.74 10.21 8.74
CA ASN A 23 2.41 11.56 9.16
C ASN A 23 3.33 11.99 10.33
N ALA A 24 4.14 13.03 10.09
CA ALA A 24 5.04 13.58 11.11
C ALA A 24 5.16 15.11 11.01
N SER A 25 5.21 15.68 9.80
CA SER A 25 5.23 17.12 9.57
C SER A 25 4.39 17.42 8.33
N MET A 26 3.88 18.64 8.18
CA MET A 26 3.05 19.01 7.01
C MET A 26 1.91 18.02 6.71
N ASN A 27 1.31 17.42 7.75
CA ASN A 27 0.31 16.36 7.64
C ASN A 27 0.76 15.16 6.76
N GLY A 28 2.04 14.85 6.73
CA GLY A 28 2.62 13.75 5.94
C GLY A 28 2.88 14.08 4.47
N LEU A 29 2.59 15.31 4.02
CA LEU A 29 2.83 15.72 2.62
C LEU A 29 4.33 15.69 2.27
N ASP A 30 5.18 16.04 3.22
CA ASP A 30 6.63 15.97 3.06
C ASP A 30 7.10 14.52 2.85
N ALA A 31 6.60 13.58 3.65
CA ALA A 31 6.89 12.15 3.49
C ALA A 31 6.31 11.58 2.19
N LEU A 32 5.11 12.02 1.79
CA LEU A 32 4.47 11.58 0.55
C LEU A 32 5.31 12.00 -0.65
N LEU A 33 5.70 13.27 -0.73
CA LEU A 33 6.53 13.76 -1.82
C LEU A 33 7.92 13.11 -1.81
N ALA A 34 8.53 12.92 -0.63
CA ALA A 34 9.84 12.28 -0.51
C ALA A 34 9.86 10.81 -0.99
N THR A 35 8.73 10.11 -0.93
CA THR A 35 8.63 8.71 -1.35
C THR A 35 8.05 8.55 -2.75
N ALA A 36 7.15 9.44 -3.20
CA ALA A 36 6.51 9.38 -4.52
C ALA A 36 7.37 10.00 -5.64
N GLN A 37 8.10 11.09 -5.35
CA GLN A 37 8.86 11.85 -6.35
C GLN A 37 10.27 11.27 -6.57
N MET A 38 10.34 9.99 -6.89
CA MET A 38 11.61 9.32 -7.18
C MET A 38 12.14 9.66 -8.59
N PRO A 39 13.47 9.82 -8.77
CA PRO A 39 14.06 10.03 -10.08
C PRO A 39 13.96 8.78 -10.96
N PRO A 40 14.13 8.92 -12.29
CA PRO A 40 14.13 7.78 -13.21
C PRO A 40 15.16 6.71 -12.83
N GLY A 41 14.76 5.44 -12.91
CA GLY A 41 15.63 4.27 -12.66
C GLY A 41 15.55 3.68 -11.24
N VAL A 42 14.99 4.40 -10.26
CA VAL A 42 14.86 3.90 -8.87
C VAL A 42 13.40 4.04 -8.39
N PRO A 43 12.48 3.19 -8.86
CA PRO A 43 11.06 3.33 -8.55
C PRO A 43 10.72 2.89 -7.12
N VAL A 44 9.74 3.56 -6.52
CA VAL A 44 9.09 3.18 -5.25
C VAL A 44 7.58 3.15 -5.46
N ALA A 45 6.92 2.08 -5.03
CA ALA A 45 5.46 1.98 -5.06
C ALA A 45 4.86 2.64 -3.81
N THR A 46 4.51 3.92 -3.92
CA THR A 46 4.04 4.72 -2.78
C THR A 46 2.54 4.57 -2.56
N VAL A 47 2.12 4.28 -1.33
CA VAL A 47 0.70 4.24 -0.92
C VAL A 47 0.29 5.53 -0.19
N ALA A 48 -0.97 5.59 0.28
CA ALA A 48 -1.46 6.71 1.06
C ALA A 48 -0.65 6.96 2.35
N ILE A 49 -0.69 8.19 2.85
CA ILE A 49 -0.13 8.55 4.16
C ILE A 49 -0.78 7.68 5.24
N ASP A 50 0.04 7.12 6.12
CA ASP A 50 -0.31 6.13 7.15
C ASP A 50 -1.01 4.86 6.58
N GLY A 51 -0.87 4.61 5.28
CA GLY A 51 -1.53 3.56 4.53
C GLY A 51 -0.91 2.17 4.67
N ALA A 52 -0.41 1.79 5.86
CA ALA A 52 0.31 0.53 6.08
C ALA A 52 -0.51 -0.71 5.68
N ALA A 53 -1.83 -0.70 5.92
CA ALA A 53 -2.72 -1.78 5.50
C ALA A 53 -2.77 -1.94 3.97
N ASN A 54 -2.78 -0.82 3.23
CA ASN A 54 -2.74 -0.84 1.77
C ASN A 54 -1.38 -1.30 1.24
N ALA A 55 -0.28 -0.96 1.92
CA ALA A 55 1.03 -1.48 1.56
C ALA A 55 1.12 -3.00 1.73
N ALA A 56 0.55 -3.54 2.83
CA ALA A 56 0.46 -4.99 3.01
C ALA A 56 -0.39 -5.64 1.92
N GLN A 57 -1.53 -5.04 1.55
CA GLN A 57 -2.35 -5.56 0.46
C GLN A 57 -1.66 -5.49 -0.91
N LEU A 58 -0.92 -4.42 -1.19
CA LEU A 58 -0.14 -4.32 -2.42
C LEU A 58 0.98 -5.37 -2.46
N ALA A 59 1.65 -5.63 -1.34
CA ALA A 59 2.64 -6.71 -1.24
C ALA A 59 2.01 -8.07 -1.53
N VAL A 60 0.85 -8.37 -0.94
CA VAL A 60 0.10 -9.61 -1.21
C VAL A 60 -0.32 -9.70 -2.67
N GLN A 61 -0.77 -8.60 -3.28
CA GLN A 61 -1.12 -8.55 -4.71
C GLN A 61 0.07 -8.88 -5.60
N ILE A 62 1.25 -8.34 -5.30
CA ILE A 62 2.49 -8.66 -6.04
C ILE A 62 2.83 -10.14 -5.92
N LEU A 63 2.78 -10.70 -4.70
CA LEU A 63 3.08 -12.11 -4.45
C LEU A 63 2.06 -13.05 -5.12
N ALA A 64 0.79 -12.67 -5.13
CA ALA A 64 -0.31 -13.45 -5.70
C ALA A 64 -0.21 -13.64 -7.21
N ILE A 65 0.59 -12.83 -7.93
CA ILE A 65 0.86 -13.03 -9.36
C ILE A 65 1.45 -14.42 -9.63
N SER A 66 2.29 -14.91 -8.71
CA SER A 66 2.97 -16.21 -8.82
C SER A 66 2.47 -17.26 -7.84
N ASP A 67 1.53 -16.91 -6.95
CA ASP A 67 1.01 -17.81 -5.91
C ASP A 67 -0.52 -17.89 -6.00
N ALA A 68 -0.99 -19.01 -6.56
CA ALA A 68 -2.42 -19.27 -6.74
C ALA A 68 -3.20 -19.35 -5.40
N GLY A 69 -2.55 -19.80 -4.33
CA GLY A 69 -3.15 -19.86 -3.00
C GLY A 69 -3.38 -18.46 -2.42
N LEU A 70 -2.41 -17.56 -2.59
CA LEU A 70 -2.58 -16.15 -2.23
C LEU A 70 -3.61 -15.46 -3.12
N ALA A 71 -3.64 -15.76 -4.43
CA ALA A 71 -4.63 -15.20 -5.35
C ALA A 71 -6.07 -15.55 -4.92
N GLN A 72 -6.33 -16.82 -4.55
CA GLN A 72 -7.64 -17.24 -4.05
C GLN A 72 -8.01 -16.54 -2.73
N LYS A 73 -7.07 -16.44 -1.79
CA LYS A 73 -7.29 -15.72 -0.51
C LYS A 73 -7.60 -14.25 -0.75
N LEU A 74 -6.93 -13.61 -1.71
CA LEU A 74 -7.17 -12.21 -2.05
C LEU A 74 -8.58 -12.00 -2.62
N VAL A 75 -9.06 -12.91 -3.48
CA VAL A 75 -10.44 -12.88 -4.01
C VAL A 75 -11.45 -13.04 -2.88
N ALA A 76 -11.26 -14.01 -1.99
CA ALA A 76 -12.13 -14.23 -0.84
C ALA A 76 -12.18 -13.00 0.06
N HIS A 77 -11.02 -12.41 0.37
CA HIS A 77 -10.93 -11.21 1.20
C HIS A 77 -11.66 -10.01 0.58
N LYS A 78 -11.55 -9.80 -0.74
CA LYS A 78 -12.30 -8.74 -1.43
C LYS A 78 -13.81 -8.95 -1.36
N LYS A 79 -14.27 -10.20 -1.45
CA LYS A 79 -15.69 -10.54 -1.31
C LYS A 79 -16.18 -10.25 0.12
N GLU A 80 -15.42 -10.67 1.13
CA GLU A 80 -15.75 -10.40 2.54
C GLU A 80 -15.88 -8.89 2.83
N MET A 81 -14.99 -8.07 2.28
CA MET A 81 -15.07 -6.61 2.41
C MET A 81 -16.36 -6.05 1.78
N ALA A 82 -16.72 -6.51 0.57
CA ALA A 82 -17.94 -6.09 -0.10
C ALA A 82 -19.19 -6.49 0.70
N ASP A 83 -19.24 -7.75 1.17
CA ASP A 83 -20.34 -8.26 1.98
C ASP A 83 -20.47 -7.48 3.31
N ALA A 84 -19.35 -7.09 3.93
CA ALA A 84 -19.34 -6.27 5.14
C ALA A 84 -19.92 -4.86 4.90
N VAL A 85 -19.64 -4.24 3.76
CA VAL A 85 -20.22 -2.94 3.38
C VAL A 85 -21.73 -3.07 3.15
N LEU A 86 -22.17 -4.10 2.44
CA LEU A 86 -23.60 -4.35 2.19
C LEU A 86 -24.39 -4.56 3.50
N LYS A 87 -23.82 -5.32 4.44
CA LYS A 87 -24.43 -5.51 5.77
C LYS A 87 -24.54 -4.19 6.54
N LYS A 88 -23.49 -3.36 6.54
CA LYS A 88 -23.53 -2.04 7.20
C LYS A 88 -24.55 -1.12 6.55
N ALA A 89 -24.64 -1.10 5.23
CA ALA A 89 -25.62 -0.31 4.50
C ALA A 89 -27.06 -0.68 4.88
N ALA A 90 -27.37 -1.99 4.91
CA ALA A 90 -28.68 -2.47 5.32
C ALA A 90 -29.04 -2.06 6.76
N ALA A 91 -28.07 -2.06 7.68
CA ALA A 91 -28.26 -1.64 9.06
C ALA A 91 -28.48 -0.13 9.24
N LEU A 92 -28.02 0.71 8.30
CA LEU A 92 -28.27 2.16 8.33
C LEU A 92 -29.66 2.52 7.76
N THR A 93 -30.22 1.68 6.91
CA THR A 93 -31.53 1.89 6.26
C THR A 93 -32.70 1.25 7.00
N ALA A 94 -32.42 0.48 8.06
CA ALA A 94 -33.41 -0.16 8.95
C ALA A 94 -33.66 0.72 10.18
#